data_AF-A0A3N5ZEC5-F1
#
_entry.id   AF-A0A3N5ZEC5-F1
#
_cell.length_a   1.000
_cell.length_b   1.000
_cell.length_c   1.000
_cell.angle_alpha   90.00
_cell.angle_beta   90.00
_cell.angle_gamma   90.00
#
_symmetry.space_group_name_H-M   'P 1'
#
loop_
_entity.id
_entity.type
_entity.pdbx_description
1 polymer ?
#
loop_
_entity_poly.entity_id
_entity_poly.type
_entity_poly.pdbx_seq_one_letter_code
_entity_poly.pdbx_strand_id
1 'polypeptide(L)'
;MLEKLRKGEPLTAKDKAIHEAGLVGVLKQIHDELDAAVAAAYGWPVDLSDEQILERLVALNAERAAEEARGLVRWLRPEYQNPQGAAALAGLEAGGPTAGASETEAITTAAKDAKGKLPWPSSLPAQFQALREALAREPAPVDPSGLAREFEKKAKPERLAEMLETLVALGHARRLPDGRFLA
;
A
#
# COMPACT_ATOMS: atom_id res chain seq x y z
N MET A 1 -44.96 -7.99 0.22
CA MET A 1 -43.90 -7.01 0.52
C MET A 1 -43.08 -6.62 -0.72
N LEU A 2 -42.42 -7.55 -1.42
CA LEU A 2 -41.68 -7.26 -2.67
C LEU A 2 -42.53 -6.56 -3.75
N GLU A 3 -43.77 -7.00 -3.96
CA GLU A 3 -44.69 -6.32 -4.88
C GLU A 3 -45.06 -4.90 -4.44
N LYS A 4 -45.22 -4.67 -3.13
CA LYS A 4 -45.53 -3.34 -2.56
C LYS A 4 -44.33 -2.39 -2.72
N LEU A 5 -43.13 -2.88 -2.48
CA LEU A 5 -41.86 -2.17 -2.72
C LEU A 5 -41.70 -1.79 -4.20
N ARG A 6 -41.98 -2.72 -5.12
CA ARG A 6 -41.93 -2.45 -6.57
C ARG A 6 -42.98 -1.44 -7.04
N LYS A 7 -44.15 -1.40 -6.40
CA LYS A 7 -45.25 -0.48 -6.71
C LYS A 7 -45.15 0.87 -5.97
N GLY A 8 -44.17 1.03 -5.08
CA GLY A 8 -44.00 2.26 -4.27
C GLY A 8 -45.07 2.44 -3.18
N GLU A 9 -45.81 1.38 -2.82
CA GLU A 9 -46.83 1.44 -1.78
C GLU A 9 -46.21 1.53 -0.39
N PRO A 10 -46.81 2.30 0.54
CA PRO A 10 -46.28 2.44 1.89
C PRO A 10 -46.27 1.09 2.64
N LEU A 11 -45.11 0.75 3.19
CA LEU A 11 -44.93 -0.45 4.01
C LEU A 11 -45.58 -0.26 5.38
N THR A 12 -46.38 -1.25 5.79
CA THR A 12 -46.91 -1.32 7.16
C THR A 12 -45.78 -1.59 8.16
N ALA A 13 -46.01 -1.35 9.46
CA ALA A 13 -45.03 -1.68 10.51
C ALA A 13 -44.63 -3.17 10.50
N LYS A 14 -45.60 -4.06 10.24
CA LYS A 14 -45.35 -5.50 10.08
C LYS A 14 -44.50 -5.80 8.85
N ASP A 15 -44.78 -5.14 7.72
CA ASP A 15 -43.96 -5.29 6.52
C ASP A 15 -42.52 -4.79 6.75
N LYS A 16 -42.32 -3.67 7.47
CA LYS A 16 -40.96 -3.18 7.78
C LYS A 16 -40.14 -4.15 8.64
N ALA A 17 -40.74 -4.72 9.69
CA ALA A 17 -40.07 -5.68 10.56
C ALA A 17 -39.62 -6.95 9.80
N ILE A 18 -40.44 -7.46 8.88
CA ILE A 18 -40.08 -8.61 8.04
C ILE A 18 -38.96 -8.24 7.06
N HIS A 19 -38.94 -7.00 6.58
CA HIS A 19 -37.90 -6.52 5.66
C HIS A 19 -36.55 -6.43 6.37
N GLU A 20 -36.52 -5.88 7.58
CA GLU A 20 -35.31 -5.80 8.41
C GLU A 20 -34.78 -7.19 8.77
N ALA A 21 -35.66 -8.11 9.20
CA ALA A 21 -35.27 -9.49 9.47
C ALA A 21 -34.74 -10.19 8.21
N GLY A 22 -35.34 -9.94 7.05
CA GLY A 22 -34.86 -10.44 5.76
C GLY A 22 -33.49 -9.88 5.37
N LEU A 23 -33.24 -8.59 5.61
CA LEU A 23 -31.94 -7.94 5.34
C LEU A 23 -30.82 -8.57 6.18
N VAL A 24 -31.06 -8.81 7.47
CA VAL A 24 -30.06 -9.47 8.34
C VAL A 24 -29.79 -10.90 7.86
N GLY A 25 -30.83 -11.62 7.41
CA GLY A 25 -30.67 -12.96 6.82
C GLY A 25 -29.82 -12.96 5.55
N VAL A 26 -30.07 -12.03 4.63
CA VAL A 26 -29.28 -11.88 3.39
C VAL A 26 -27.84 -11.49 3.71
N LEU A 27 -27.63 -10.57 4.66
CA LEU A 27 -26.29 -10.18 5.09
C LEU A 27 -25.52 -11.39 5.63
N LYS A 28 -26.14 -12.17 6.53
CA LYS A 28 -25.52 -13.40 7.06
C LYS A 28 -25.15 -14.36 5.93
N GLN A 29 -26.06 -14.60 4.98
CA GLN A 29 -25.79 -15.49 3.85
C GLN A 29 -24.57 -15.03 3.04
N ILE A 30 -24.46 -13.73 2.74
CA ILE A 30 -23.31 -13.18 1.99
C ILE A 30 -22.01 -13.36 2.78
N HIS A 31 -22.03 -13.18 4.11
CA HIS A 31 -20.88 -13.47 4.96
C HIS A 31 -20.49 -14.95 4.92
N ASP A 32 -21.45 -15.86 5.08
CA ASP A 32 -21.19 -17.30 5.01
C ASP A 32 -20.61 -17.71 3.63
N GLU A 33 -21.13 -17.14 2.53
CA GLU A 33 -20.64 -17.38 1.18
C GLU A 33 -19.21 -16.85 0.97
N LEU A 34 -18.91 -15.67 1.52
CA LEU A 34 -17.57 -15.09 1.47
C LEU A 34 -16.57 -15.93 2.28
N ASP A 35 -16.92 -16.34 3.50
CA ASP A 35 -16.07 -17.16 4.36
C ASP A 35 -15.76 -18.51 3.71
N ALA A 36 -16.78 -19.14 3.10
CA ALA A 36 -16.59 -20.37 2.33
C ALA A 36 -15.65 -20.18 1.12
N ALA A 37 -15.79 -19.08 0.38
CA ALA A 37 -14.94 -18.78 -0.77
C ALA A 37 -13.48 -18.50 -0.34
N VAL A 38 -13.29 -17.79 0.78
CA VAL A 38 -11.95 -17.52 1.34
C VAL A 38 -11.31 -18.82 1.81
N ALA A 39 -12.01 -19.65 2.58
CA ALA A 39 -11.51 -20.93 3.02
C ALA A 39 -11.13 -21.83 1.83
N ALA A 40 -11.97 -21.89 0.78
CA ALA A 40 -11.67 -22.63 -0.44
C ALA A 40 -10.41 -22.10 -1.16
N ALA A 41 -10.21 -20.78 -1.21
CA ALA A 41 -9.01 -20.18 -1.83
C ALA A 41 -7.71 -20.56 -1.10
N TYR A 42 -7.77 -20.71 0.22
CA TYR A 42 -6.64 -21.20 1.03
C TYR A 42 -6.58 -22.74 1.12
N GLY A 43 -7.59 -23.45 0.63
CA GLY A 43 -7.71 -24.91 0.78
C GLY A 43 -7.99 -25.35 2.22
N TRP A 44 -8.64 -24.51 3.02
CA TRP A 44 -8.91 -24.73 4.43
C TRP A 44 -10.36 -25.17 4.69
N PRO A 45 -10.63 -25.91 5.79
CA PRO A 45 -12.00 -26.14 6.25
C PRO A 45 -12.71 -24.83 6.61
N VAL A 46 -14.03 -24.78 6.39
CA VAL A 46 -14.88 -23.60 6.68
C VAL A 46 -15.24 -23.46 8.16
N ASP A 47 -15.04 -24.52 8.94
CA ASP A 47 -15.44 -24.66 10.35
C ASP A 47 -14.27 -24.46 11.33
N LEU A 48 -13.15 -23.89 10.85
CA LEU A 48 -12.02 -23.55 11.71
C LEU A 48 -12.39 -22.46 12.72
N SER A 49 -11.87 -22.57 13.94
CA SER A 49 -11.96 -21.48 14.91
C SER A 49 -10.99 -20.35 14.56
N ASP A 50 -11.26 -19.14 15.07
CA ASP A 50 -10.40 -17.97 14.89
C ASP A 50 -8.95 -18.26 15.28
N GLU A 51 -8.70 -18.89 16.43
CA GLU A 51 -7.35 -19.35 16.83
C GLU A 51 -6.68 -20.26 15.79
N GLN A 52 -7.40 -21.22 15.20
CA GLN A 52 -6.85 -22.14 14.20
C GLN A 52 -6.54 -21.42 12.89
N ILE A 53 -7.38 -20.45 12.50
CA ILE A 53 -7.14 -19.59 11.34
C ILE A 53 -5.87 -18.76 11.57
N LEU A 54 -5.74 -18.14 12.75
CA LEU A 54 -4.57 -17.35 13.11
C LEU A 54 -3.29 -18.19 13.13
N GLU A 55 -3.32 -19.38 13.73
CA GLU A 55 -2.17 -20.29 13.77
C GLU A 55 -1.70 -20.64 12.34
N ARG A 56 -2.63 -21.02 11.46
CA ARG A 56 -2.32 -21.35 10.06
C ARG A 56 -1.79 -20.15 9.28
N LEU A 57 -2.36 -18.96 9.48
CA LEU A 57 -1.90 -17.73 8.82
C LEU A 57 -0.49 -17.35 9.26
N VAL A 58 -0.18 -17.46 10.55
CA VAL A 58 1.16 -17.17 11.06
C VAL A 58 2.19 -18.14 10.50
N ALA A 59 1.87 -19.44 10.45
CA ALA A 59 2.72 -20.44 9.83
C ALA A 59 2.96 -20.15 8.33
N LEU A 60 1.89 -19.87 7.58
CA LEU A 60 1.98 -19.52 6.16
C LEU A 60 2.82 -18.26 5.92
N ASN A 61 2.68 -17.25 6.79
CA ASN A 61 3.46 -16.03 6.69
C ASN A 61 4.95 -16.30 6.93
N ALA A 62 5.29 -17.11 7.94
CA ALA A 62 6.69 -17.50 8.18
C ALA A 62 7.31 -18.23 6.98
N GLU A 63 6.56 -19.12 6.31
CA GLU A 63 6.99 -19.76 5.07
C GLU A 63 7.23 -18.75 3.94
N ARG A 64 6.29 -17.82 3.73
CA ARG A 64 6.42 -16.76 2.72
C ARG A 64 7.61 -15.86 3.01
N ALA A 65 7.82 -15.43 4.25
CA ALA A 65 8.96 -14.63 4.64
C ALA A 65 10.30 -15.35 4.35
N ALA A 66 10.36 -16.67 4.59
CA ALA A 66 11.54 -17.47 4.26
C ALA A 66 11.74 -17.65 2.72
N GLU A 67 10.67 -17.66 1.93
CA GLU A 67 10.73 -17.63 0.47
C GLU A 67 11.24 -16.28 -0.04
N GLU A 68 10.71 -15.18 0.50
CA GLU A 68 11.11 -13.82 0.14
C GLU A 68 12.57 -13.53 0.50
N ALA A 69 13.04 -14.01 1.65
CA ALA A 69 14.46 -13.92 2.02
C ALA A 69 15.39 -14.66 1.04
N ARG A 70 14.86 -15.65 0.32
CA ARG A 70 15.55 -16.36 -0.78
C ARG A 70 15.32 -15.73 -2.15
N GLY A 71 14.63 -14.58 -2.21
CA GLY A 71 14.28 -13.87 -3.43
C GLY A 71 13.06 -14.41 -4.17
N LEU A 72 12.33 -15.38 -3.61
CA LEU A 72 11.11 -15.93 -4.20
C LEU A 72 9.88 -15.21 -3.63
N VAL A 73 9.30 -14.29 -4.41
CA VAL A 73 8.04 -13.62 -4.04
C VAL A 73 6.89 -14.25 -4.82
N ARG A 74 5.88 -14.78 -4.12
CA ARG A 74 4.67 -15.37 -4.71
C ARG A 74 3.58 -14.33 -4.91
N TRP A 75 3.57 -13.69 -6.07
CA TRP A 75 2.54 -12.73 -6.46
C TRP A 75 1.23 -13.44 -6.82
N LEU A 76 0.12 -13.05 -6.18
CA LEU A 76 -1.22 -13.52 -6.51
C LEU A 76 -1.70 -12.95 -7.86
N ARG A 77 -1.33 -11.69 -8.13
CA ARG A 77 -1.65 -10.94 -9.34
C ARG A 77 -0.40 -10.20 -9.81
N PRO A 78 0.59 -10.90 -10.39
CA PRO A 78 1.87 -10.32 -10.78
C PRO A 78 1.71 -9.05 -11.61
N GLU A 79 0.73 -9.01 -12.51
CA GLU A 79 0.45 -7.88 -13.39
C GLU A 79 -0.03 -6.61 -12.67
N TYR A 80 -0.58 -6.74 -11.45
CA TYR A 80 -0.97 -5.60 -10.60
C TYR A 80 0.02 -5.34 -9.47
N GLN A 81 0.60 -6.39 -8.90
CA GLN A 81 1.45 -6.32 -7.71
C GLN A 81 2.92 -6.09 -8.06
N ASN A 82 3.37 -6.58 -9.21
CA ASN A 82 4.73 -6.39 -9.72
C ASN A 82 4.74 -6.20 -11.25
N PRO A 83 4.13 -5.11 -11.75
CA PRO A 83 4.04 -4.84 -13.19
C PRO A 83 5.41 -4.70 -13.87
N GLN A 84 6.42 -4.23 -13.12
CA GLN A 84 7.78 -4.03 -13.61
C GLN A 84 8.56 -5.36 -13.68
N GLY A 85 8.39 -6.26 -12.71
CA GLY A 85 8.97 -7.60 -12.75
C GLY A 85 8.38 -8.48 -13.85
N ALA A 86 7.08 -8.34 -14.16
CA ALA A 86 6.45 -9.01 -15.29
C ALA A 86 7.04 -8.54 -16.64
N ALA A 87 7.32 -7.24 -16.78
CA ALA A 87 7.98 -6.68 -17.97
C ALA A 87 9.45 -7.14 -18.09
N ALA A 88 10.17 -7.26 -16.97
CA ALA A 88 11.54 -7.79 -16.95
C ALA A 88 11.59 -9.27 -17.39
N LEU A 89 10.64 -10.11 -16.93
CA LEU A 89 10.56 -11.52 -17.32
C LEU A 89 10.21 -11.68 -18.82
N ALA A 90 9.31 -10.85 -19.35
CA ALA A 90 8.96 -10.82 -20.77
C ALA A 90 10.11 -10.35 -21.67
N GLY A 91 10.98 -9.45 -21.18
CA GLY A 91 12.19 -9.02 -21.88
C GLY A 91 13.27 -10.10 -21.98
N LEU A 92 13.30 -11.06 -21.06
CA LEU A 92 14.21 -12.21 -21.05
C LEU A 92 13.84 -13.28 -22.08
N GLU A 93 12.54 -13.51 -22.33
CA GLU A 93 12.05 -14.47 -23.34
C GLU A 93 12.21 -13.97 -24.79
N ALA A 94 12.43 -12.67 -25.00
CA ALA A 94 12.48 -12.03 -26.33
C ALA A 94 13.89 -11.94 -26.95
N GLY A 95 14.92 -12.57 -26.38
CA GLY A 95 16.21 -12.79 -27.05
C GLY A 95 16.99 -11.52 -27.46
N GLY A 96 16.87 -10.42 -26.71
CA GLY A 96 17.66 -9.20 -26.93
C GLY A 96 18.82 -9.08 -25.92
N PRO A 97 20.04 -8.66 -26.33
CA PRO A 97 21.16 -8.52 -25.41
C PRO A 97 20.87 -7.40 -24.41
N THR A 98 20.78 -7.75 -23.12
CA THR A 98 20.63 -6.81 -22.02
C THR A 98 21.95 -6.09 -21.77
N ALA A 99 22.22 -5.03 -22.53
CA ALA A 99 23.17 -4.01 -22.14
C ALA A 99 22.42 -2.97 -21.29
N GLY A 100 22.57 -3.05 -19.97
CA GLY A 100 21.97 -2.11 -19.03
C GLY A 100 21.82 -2.70 -17.65
N ALA A 101 22.95 -3.05 -17.03
CA ALA A 101 23.01 -3.34 -15.61
C ALA A 101 22.51 -2.13 -14.81
N SER A 102 21.57 -2.37 -13.89
CA SER A 102 21.52 -1.81 -12.53
C SER A 102 20.08 -1.80 -12.04
N GLU A 103 19.68 -2.79 -11.25
CA GLU A 103 18.70 -2.66 -10.15
C GLU A 103 18.56 -4.01 -9.40
N THR A 104 19.69 -4.51 -8.93
CA THR A 104 19.73 -5.51 -7.85
C THR A 104 20.89 -5.13 -6.95
N GLU A 105 20.68 -4.11 -6.12
CA GLU A 105 21.45 -3.86 -4.90
C GLU A 105 20.79 -2.72 -4.12
N ALA A 106 19.72 -3.04 -3.40
CA ALA A 106 19.30 -2.23 -2.25
C ALA A 106 18.39 -3.07 -1.35
N ILE A 107 18.99 -3.84 -0.45
CA ILE A 107 18.66 -3.89 0.98
C ILE A 107 19.80 -4.69 1.64
N THR A 108 20.35 -4.10 2.72
CA THR A 108 21.48 -4.55 3.55
C THR A 108 22.89 -4.41 2.97
N THR A 109 23.51 -3.25 3.16
CA THR A 109 24.55 -3.01 4.20
C THR A 109 25.13 -1.61 4.01
N ALA A 110 24.94 -0.71 4.97
CA ALA A 110 25.96 0.24 5.44
C ALA A 110 25.32 1.24 6.41
N ALA A 111 25.30 0.88 7.70
CA ALA A 111 25.69 1.86 8.68
C ALA A 111 27.19 2.11 8.47
N LYS A 112 27.54 3.18 7.75
CA LYS A 112 28.80 3.91 7.87
C LYS A 112 28.70 5.21 7.11
N ASP A 113 29.07 6.27 7.82
CA ASP A 113 29.08 7.66 7.43
C ASP A 113 29.48 7.91 5.96
N ALA A 114 28.58 8.57 5.24
CA ALA A 114 28.96 9.43 4.13
C ALA A 114 28.03 10.64 4.14
N LYS A 115 28.57 11.78 4.55
CA LYS A 115 28.05 13.14 4.28
C LYS A 115 28.05 13.40 2.76
N GLY A 116 27.24 12.64 2.02
CA GLY A 116 26.96 12.83 0.60
C GLY A 116 25.51 13.24 0.46
N LYS A 117 25.28 14.36 -0.22
CA LYS A 117 23.95 14.91 -0.48
C LYS A 117 23.13 13.90 -1.31
N LEU A 118 21.81 13.84 -1.14
CA LEU A 118 20.95 12.91 -1.88
C LEU A 118 20.78 13.36 -3.34
N PRO A 119 20.81 12.46 -4.33
CA PRO A 119 20.53 12.82 -5.73
C PRO A 119 19.06 13.26 -5.88
N TRP A 120 18.82 14.45 -6.42
CA TRP A 120 17.45 14.94 -6.66
C TRP A 120 16.83 14.27 -7.90
N PRO A 121 15.70 13.56 -7.77
CA PRO A 121 15.04 12.89 -8.89
C PRO A 121 14.43 13.89 -9.89
N SER A 122 14.35 13.51 -11.17
CA SER A 122 13.75 14.36 -12.23
C SER A 122 12.23 14.20 -12.37
N SER A 123 11.67 13.04 -11.99
CA SER A 123 10.23 12.77 -12.08
C SER A 123 9.48 13.26 -10.83
N LEU A 124 8.30 13.88 -11.02
CA LEU A 124 7.47 14.39 -9.91
C LEU A 124 7.14 13.32 -8.83
N PRO A 125 6.74 12.08 -9.17
CA PRO A 125 6.46 11.07 -8.14
C PRO A 125 7.68 10.72 -7.29
N ALA A 126 8.85 10.55 -7.93
CA ALA A 126 10.09 10.27 -7.20
C ALA A 126 10.54 11.46 -6.35
N GLN A 127 10.27 12.71 -6.76
CA GLN A 127 10.53 13.90 -5.94
C GLN A 127 9.68 13.91 -4.66
N PHE A 128 8.39 13.55 -4.75
CA PHE A 128 7.55 13.42 -3.55
C PHE A 128 8.00 12.28 -2.62
N GLN A 129 8.44 11.15 -3.18
CA GLN A 129 8.98 10.06 -2.38
C GLN A 129 10.27 10.45 -1.66
N ALA A 130 11.21 11.09 -2.37
CA ALA A 130 12.44 11.60 -1.77
C ALA A 130 12.17 12.62 -0.64
N LEU A 131 11.12 13.43 -0.79
CA LEU A 131 10.71 14.41 0.23
C LEU A 131 10.09 13.74 1.46
N ARG A 132 9.24 12.73 1.26
CA ARG A 132 8.68 11.91 2.35
C ARG A 132 9.77 11.15 3.10
N GLU A 133 10.72 10.55 2.39
CA GLU A 133 11.84 9.83 3.01
C GLU A 133 12.74 10.76 3.81
N ALA A 134 12.98 11.98 3.32
CA ALA A 134 13.75 12.98 4.05
C ALA A 134 13.02 13.45 5.32
N LEU A 135 11.71 13.73 5.25
CA LEU A 135 10.88 14.05 6.42
C LEU A 135 10.80 12.87 7.41
N ALA A 136 10.72 11.63 6.93
CA ALA A 136 10.66 10.45 7.80
C ALA A 136 12.00 10.14 8.50
N ARG A 137 13.12 10.58 7.92
CA ARG A 137 14.47 10.40 8.47
C ARG A 137 14.76 11.38 9.60
N GLU A 138 14.18 12.58 9.55
CA GLU A 138 14.33 13.60 10.59
C GLU A 138 13.05 13.71 11.45
N PRO A 139 13.04 13.18 12.69
CA PRO A 139 11.90 13.36 13.60
C PRO A 139 11.77 14.79 14.16
N ALA A 140 12.61 15.72 13.69
CA ALA A 140 12.64 17.11 14.11
C ALA A 140 11.94 18.01 13.07
N PRO A 141 11.36 19.16 13.47
CA PRO A 141 10.76 20.10 12.53
C PRO A 141 11.78 20.64 11.52
N VAL A 142 11.52 20.38 10.24
CA VAL A 142 12.43 20.73 9.14
C VAL A 142 11.97 22.01 8.43
N ASP A 143 12.91 22.90 8.15
CA ASP A 143 12.69 24.09 7.33
C ASP A 143 12.90 23.78 5.84
N PRO A 144 12.07 24.29 4.91
CA PRO A 144 12.21 24.03 3.47
C PRO A 144 13.59 24.39 2.91
N SER A 145 14.25 25.43 3.44
CA SER A 145 15.59 25.84 3.02
C SER A 145 16.69 24.92 3.57
N GLY A 146 16.45 24.31 4.74
CA GLY A 146 17.30 23.27 5.32
C GLY A 146 17.23 21.99 4.50
N LEU A 147 16.02 21.55 4.17
CA LEU A 147 15.75 20.37 3.37
C LEU A 147 16.34 20.48 1.95
N ALA A 148 16.31 21.68 1.35
CA ALA A 148 16.93 21.95 0.04
C ALA A 148 18.46 21.73 0.03
N ARG A 149 19.14 21.87 1.18
CA ARG A 149 20.61 21.72 1.29
C ARG A 149 21.05 20.26 1.33
N GLU A 150 20.15 19.35 1.64
CA GLU A 150 20.41 17.90 1.69
C GLU A 150 20.46 17.27 0.30
N PHE A 151 19.91 17.92 -0.72
CA PHE A 151 19.88 17.39 -2.09
C PHE A 151 21.03 17.96 -2.96
N GLU A 152 21.67 17.11 -3.79
CA GLU A 152 22.84 17.45 -4.63
C GLU A 152 22.54 18.46 -5.73
N LYS A 153 21.32 18.40 -6.28
CA LYS A 153 20.86 19.39 -7.27
C LYS A 153 19.97 20.37 -6.53
N LYS A 154 20.23 21.67 -6.74
CA LYS A 154 19.51 22.80 -6.15
C LYS A 154 18.00 22.69 -6.40
N ALA A 155 17.30 21.94 -5.57
CA ALA A 155 15.85 21.98 -5.49
C ALA A 155 15.48 23.39 -5.04
N LYS A 156 14.62 24.06 -5.82
CA LYS A 156 14.22 25.43 -5.50
C LYS A 156 13.41 25.39 -4.21
N PRO A 157 13.76 26.17 -3.18
CA PRO A 157 13.06 26.13 -1.89
C PRO A 157 11.57 26.49 -2.03
N GLU A 158 11.21 27.33 -3.01
CA GLU A 158 9.82 27.66 -3.33
C GLU A 158 9.04 26.44 -3.83
N ARG A 159 9.67 25.64 -4.70
CA ARG A 159 9.07 24.44 -5.25
C ARG A 159 8.92 23.35 -4.19
N LEU A 160 9.90 23.23 -3.29
CA LEU A 160 9.82 22.33 -2.16
C LEU A 160 8.70 22.72 -1.20
N ALA A 161 8.52 24.02 -0.92
CA ALA A 161 7.42 24.49 -0.08
C ALA A 161 6.05 24.13 -0.68
N GLU A 162 5.83 24.34 -1.99
CA GLU A 162 4.60 23.91 -2.67
C GLU A 162 4.35 22.40 -2.56
N MET A 163 5.41 21.60 -2.69
CA MET A 163 5.33 20.14 -2.58
C MET A 163 5.05 19.70 -1.14
N LEU A 164 5.65 20.35 -0.15
CA LEU A 164 5.38 20.09 1.28
C LEU A 164 3.94 20.46 1.65
N GLU A 165 3.43 21.60 1.17
CA GLU A 165 2.02 21.98 1.35
C GLU A 165 1.08 20.95 0.71
N THR A 166 1.44 20.42 -0.45
CA THR A 166 0.70 19.32 -1.08
C THR A 166 0.73 18.06 -0.20
N LEU A 167 1.88 17.68 0.36
CA LEU A 167 1.97 16.55 1.30
C LEU A 167 1.16 16.78 2.58
N VAL A 168 1.08 18.02 3.08
CA VAL A 168 0.23 18.38 4.22
C VAL A 168 -1.25 18.21 3.87
N ALA A 169 -1.68 18.66 2.68
CA ALA A 169 -3.05 18.48 2.21
C ALA A 169 -3.43 16.99 2.05
N LEU A 170 -2.46 16.13 1.69
CA LEU A 170 -2.64 14.67 1.61
C LEU A 170 -2.48 13.96 2.97
N GLY A 171 -2.17 14.68 4.05
CA GLY A 171 -2.00 14.09 5.39
C GLY A 171 -0.70 13.28 5.57
N HIS A 172 0.28 13.49 4.69
CA HIS A 172 1.58 12.84 4.72
C HIS A 172 2.69 13.68 5.39
N ALA A 173 2.35 14.90 5.81
CA ALA A 173 3.20 15.78 6.59
C ALA A 173 2.31 16.70 7.45
N ARG A 174 2.86 17.27 8.52
CA ARG A 174 2.21 18.28 9.34
C ARG A 174 2.99 19.60 9.30
N ARG A 175 2.29 20.69 9.02
CA ARG A 175 2.84 22.05 9.15
C ARG A 175 2.68 22.55 10.58
N LEU A 176 3.76 23.07 11.16
CA LEU A 176 3.74 23.70 12.48
C LEU A 176 3.45 25.20 12.38
N PRO A 177 3.02 25.84 13.49
CA PRO A 177 2.72 27.28 13.53
C PRO A 177 3.93 28.18 13.22
N ASP A 178 5.15 27.64 13.35
CA ASP A 178 6.43 28.31 13.06
C ASP A 178 6.86 28.21 11.59
N GLY A 179 6.05 27.57 10.73
CA GLY A 179 6.33 27.42 9.29
C GLY A 179 7.20 26.20 8.95
N ARG A 180 7.52 25.35 9.92
CA ARG A 180 8.28 24.10 9.70
C ARG A 180 7.37 22.92 9.41
N PHE A 181 7.94 21.88 8.82
CA PHE A 181 7.24 20.67 8.41
C PHE A 181 7.76 19.46 9.20
N LEU A 182 6.84 18.57 9.56
CA LEU A 182 7.09 17.28 10.21
C LEU A 182 6.43 16.17 9.40
N ALA A 183 6.93 14.94 9.54
CA ALA A 183 6.27 13.74 8.99
C ALA A 183 4.88 13.52 9.61
#